data_AF-K9S8Z4-F1
#
_entry.id   AF-K9S8Z4-F1
#
_cell.length_a   1.000
_cell.length_b   1.000
_cell.length_c   1.000
_cell.angle_alpha   90.00
_cell.angle_beta   90.00
_cell.angle_gamma   90.00
#
_symmetry.space_group_name_H-M   'P 1'
#
loop_
_entity.id
_entity.type
_entity.pdbx_description
1 polymer ?
#
loop_
_entity_poly.entity_id
_entity_poly.type
_entity_poly.pdbx_seq_one_letter_code
_entity_poly.pdbx_strand_id
1 'polypeptide(L)'
;MLNMKIDKFTNKMCIWVLATKLKIYVCTTKYCSLSLIMNIDNSTQKHLTQVIRQAPNREWMEQYLDLIEEVIHIGRFENDDPRFVLSINSAKKFSVTINGRYVLSAFRKGRPLVGFTLPYGFEGLSELISRSEMPEFRSRQWKPHAGEVAEKCPYFLAFEGFPERLLTIKQKIAWKRAVLDEMERCDKSPYKRFHKPFLYELVIDLGFRKLSLDEIFYDDYSDEVNSKEIFQEGSVRQVLTKYYERNSKARQKCIDRYGTSCSVCDFNFGKSFGELGEGFIHVHHLRPIFEIAEEYEVDPIKDLRPVCPNCHAMIHRSSSPLSIEELKSRLIRFKAQTDT
;
A
#
# COMPACT_ATOMS: atom_id res chain seq x y z
N MET A 1 -3.29 -48.75 10.04
CA MET A 1 -4.74 -48.62 10.31
C MET A 1 -5.01 -47.22 10.82
N LEU A 2 -5.63 -46.35 10.01
CA LEU A 2 -6.10 -45.04 10.47
C LEU A 2 -7.39 -45.22 11.26
N ASN A 3 -7.46 -44.72 12.49
CA ASN A 3 -8.72 -44.55 13.21
C ASN A 3 -9.15 -43.08 13.08
N MET A 4 -10.25 -42.86 12.35
CA MET A 4 -10.94 -41.57 12.28
C MET A 4 -11.96 -41.48 13.41
N LYS A 5 -11.89 -40.45 14.24
CA LYS A 5 -13.02 -39.99 15.06
C LYS A 5 -13.28 -38.52 14.77
N ILE A 6 -14.54 -38.21 14.51
CA ILE A 6 -15.07 -36.86 14.28
C ILE A 6 -15.44 -36.29 15.66
N ASP A 7 -14.79 -35.19 16.05
CA ASP A 7 -15.17 -34.45 17.25
C ASP A 7 -16.30 -33.47 16.91
N LYS A 8 -17.44 -33.59 17.60
CA LYS A 8 -18.72 -32.98 17.22
C LYS A 8 -18.87 -31.50 17.61
N PHE A 9 -17.80 -30.82 18.04
CA PHE A 9 -17.90 -29.43 18.54
C PHE A 9 -17.18 -28.35 17.72
N THR A 10 -16.34 -28.69 16.72
CA THR A 10 -15.59 -27.66 15.96
C THR A 10 -15.52 -27.86 14.45
N ASN A 11 -16.14 -28.92 13.92
CA ASN A 11 -16.17 -29.23 12.48
C ASN A 11 -14.81 -29.11 11.75
N LYS A 12 -13.71 -29.47 12.42
CA LYS A 12 -12.36 -29.57 11.83
C LYS A 12 -11.85 -31.01 11.90
N MET A 13 -11.41 -31.55 10.76
CA MET A 13 -10.68 -32.81 10.68
C MET A 13 -9.21 -32.57 11.04
N CYS A 14 -8.68 -33.28 12.04
CA CYS A 14 -7.26 -33.28 12.37
C CYS A 14 -6.66 -34.68 12.16
N ILE A 15 -5.70 -34.79 11.25
CA ILE A 15 -4.84 -35.97 11.08
C ILE A 15 -3.53 -35.68 11.80
N TRP A 16 -3.17 -36.48 12.80
CA TRP A 16 -1.89 -36.41 13.48
C TRP A 16 -0.91 -37.40 12.85
N VAL A 17 0.18 -36.89 12.28
CA VAL A 17 1.35 -37.71 11.91
C VAL A 17 2.52 -37.32 12.82
N LEU A 18 3.03 -38.30 13.55
CA LEU A 18 4.21 -38.20 14.39
C LEU A 18 5.48 -38.29 13.52
N ALA A 19 6.31 -37.24 13.52
CA ALA A 19 7.75 -37.28 13.87
C ALA A 19 8.55 -36.11 13.26
N THR A 20 9.50 -35.63 14.08
CA THR A 20 10.74 -34.88 13.76
C THR A 20 10.69 -33.40 13.34
N LYS A 21 10.93 -32.55 14.36
CA LYS A 21 11.61 -31.23 14.39
C LYS A 21 11.97 -30.55 13.06
N LEU A 22 11.04 -29.77 12.51
CA LEU A 22 11.27 -28.45 11.91
C LEU A 22 9.90 -27.73 11.87
N LYS A 23 9.67 -26.73 12.73
CA LYS A 23 8.42 -25.95 12.70
C LYS A 23 8.51 -24.93 11.54
N ILE A 24 8.26 -25.40 10.33
CA ILE A 24 7.85 -24.53 9.22
C ILE A 24 6.36 -24.30 9.42
N TYR A 25 5.99 -23.11 9.92
CA TYR A 25 4.60 -22.66 9.87
C TYR A 25 4.28 -22.29 8.42
N VAL A 26 3.77 -23.25 7.65
CA VAL A 26 3.09 -22.94 6.39
C VAL A 26 1.73 -22.36 6.76
N CYS A 27 1.68 -21.04 6.87
CA CYS A 27 0.44 -20.31 7.10
C CYS A 27 -0.42 -20.37 5.83
N THR A 28 -1.49 -21.16 5.87
CA THR A 28 -2.52 -21.22 4.82
C THR A 28 -3.44 -20.00 4.91
N THR A 29 -2.94 -18.79 4.60
CA THR A 29 -3.71 -17.52 4.63
C THR A 29 -4.30 -17.10 3.29
N LYS A 30 -4.17 -17.92 2.23
CA LYS A 30 -4.63 -17.56 0.87
C LYS A 30 -6.12 -17.20 0.75
N TYR A 31 -6.95 -17.61 1.72
CA TYR A 31 -8.40 -17.34 1.74
C TYR A 31 -8.83 -16.23 2.70
N CYS A 32 -7.98 -15.80 3.64
CA CYS A 32 -8.38 -14.87 4.70
C CYS A 32 -8.32 -13.39 4.25
N SER A 33 -7.38 -13.06 3.36
CA SER A 33 -7.19 -11.70 2.85
C SER A 33 -8.26 -11.29 1.82
N LEU A 34 -8.71 -12.23 0.99
CA LEU A 34 -9.83 -12.03 0.05
C LEU A 34 -11.16 -11.79 0.76
N SER A 35 -11.43 -12.50 1.87
CA SER A 35 -12.64 -12.27 2.68
C SER A 35 -12.64 -10.92 3.38
N LEU A 36 -11.47 -10.33 3.64
CA LEU A 36 -11.38 -9.00 4.25
C LEU A 36 -11.66 -7.90 3.22
N ILE A 37 -11.09 -8.01 2.02
CA ILE A 37 -11.29 -7.07 0.89
C ILE A 37 -12.76 -7.03 0.45
N MET A 38 -13.43 -8.18 0.39
CA MET A 38 -14.85 -8.26 0.01
C MET A 38 -15.82 -7.71 1.08
N ASN A 39 -15.33 -7.35 2.27
CA ASN A 39 -16.13 -6.86 3.39
C ASN A 39 -15.77 -5.44 3.84
N ILE A 40 -14.89 -4.73 3.12
CA ILE A 40 -14.67 -3.30 3.38
C ILE A 40 -15.87 -2.55 2.82
N ASP A 41 -16.62 -1.88 3.69
CA ASP A 41 -17.73 -1.06 3.23
C ASP A 41 -17.23 0.11 2.34
N ASN A 42 -18.05 0.52 1.37
CA ASN A 42 -17.69 1.58 0.41
C ASN A 42 -17.25 2.89 1.06
N SER A 43 -17.71 3.21 2.28
CA SER A 43 -17.28 4.42 3.01
C SER A 43 -15.83 4.28 3.49
N THR A 44 -15.47 3.11 4.01
CA THR A 44 -14.11 2.79 4.44
C THR A 44 -13.12 2.83 3.27
N GLN A 45 -13.47 2.25 2.12
CA GLN A 45 -12.62 2.30 0.93
C GLN A 45 -12.44 3.73 0.42
N LYS A 46 -13.51 4.54 0.37
CA LYS A 46 -13.44 5.96 -0.01
C LYS A 46 -12.55 6.77 0.93
N HIS A 47 -12.61 6.51 2.24
CA HIS A 47 -11.79 7.20 3.23
C HIS A 47 -10.30 6.84 3.11
N LEU A 48 -10.00 5.55 2.88
CA LEU A 48 -8.65 5.06 2.64
C LEU A 48 -8.03 5.69 1.39
N THR A 49 -8.77 5.69 0.28
CA THR A 49 -8.33 6.32 -0.99
C THR A 49 -8.03 7.80 -0.82
N GLN A 50 -8.88 8.54 -0.11
CA GLN A 50 -8.65 9.98 0.13
C GLN A 50 -7.40 10.28 0.94
N VAL A 51 -6.98 9.38 1.83
CA VAL A 51 -5.75 9.56 2.62
C VAL A 51 -4.53 9.18 1.83
N ILE A 52 -4.54 8.01 1.20
CA ILE A 52 -3.41 7.50 0.43
C ILE A 52 -3.07 8.46 -0.73
N ARG A 53 -4.08 9.03 -1.41
CA ARG A 53 -3.88 10.04 -2.48
C ARG A 53 -3.22 11.34 -2.02
N GLN A 54 -3.08 11.58 -0.71
CA GLN A 54 -2.29 12.73 -0.23
C GLN A 54 -0.79 12.46 -0.27
N ALA A 55 -0.37 11.20 -0.36
CA ALA A 55 1.05 10.90 -0.54
C ALA A 55 1.49 11.39 -1.93
N PRO A 56 2.70 11.96 -2.04
CA PRO A 56 3.23 12.44 -3.31
C PRO A 56 3.29 11.36 -4.38
N ASN A 57 3.61 10.13 -3.96
CA ASN A 57 3.69 8.97 -4.81
C ASN A 57 3.55 7.67 -4.01
N ARG A 58 3.51 6.54 -4.72
CA ARG A 58 3.51 5.20 -4.12
C ARG A 58 4.67 4.97 -3.15
N GLU A 59 5.90 5.31 -3.54
CA GLU A 59 7.10 5.06 -2.73
C GLU A 59 7.01 5.74 -1.37
N TRP A 60 6.54 6.98 -1.33
CA TRP A 60 6.34 7.74 -0.10
C TRP A 60 5.34 7.04 0.83
N MET A 61 4.22 6.56 0.27
CA MET A 61 3.20 5.86 1.05
C MET A 61 3.72 4.52 1.57
N GLU A 62 4.47 3.78 0.76
CA GLU A 62 5.11 2.53 1.19
C GLU A 62 6.08 2.78 2.35
N GLN A 63 7.00 3.73 2.21
CA GLN A 63 7.93 4.09 3.28
C GLN A 63 7.21 4.51 4.57
N TYR A 64 6.07 5.22 4.47
CA TYR A 64 5.30 5.58 5.66
C TYR A 64 4.64 4.37 6.33
N LEU A 65 4.09 3.44 5.54
CA LEU A 65 3.54 2.19 6.06
C LEU A 65 4.63 1.31 6.69
N ASP A 66 5.85 1.30 6.15
CA ASP A 66 6.99 0.58 6.72
C ASP A 66 7.39 1.14 8.10
N LEU A 67 7.32 2.46 8.28
CA LEU A 67 7.51 3.06 9.61
C LEU A 67 6.40 2.68 10.59
N ILE A 68 5.15 2.54 10.13
CA ILE A 68 4.07 2.06 10.99
C ILE A 68 4.30 0.60 11.37
N GLU A 69 4.68 -0.24 10.40
CA GLU A 69 5.04 -1.64 10.61
C GLU A 69 6.17 -1.77 11.64
N GLU A 70 7.18 -0.91 11.56
CA GLU A 70 8.28 -0.86 12.52
C GLU A 70 7.81 -0.53 13.95
N VAL A 71 6.86 0.40 14.11
CA VAL A 71 6.22 0.68 15.42
C VAL A 71 5.46 -0.55 15.93
N ILE A 72 4.70 -1.22 15.07
CA ILE A 72 3.95 -2.44 15.42
C ILE A 72 4.90 -3.53 15.90
N HIS A 73 5.99 -3.77 15.18
CA HIS A 73 6.97 -4.81 15.52
C HIS A 73 7.72 -4.51 16.82
N ILE A 74 8.15 -3.26 17.02
CA ILE A 74 8.85 -2.85 18.24
C ILE A 74 7.93 -3.00 19.45
N GLY A 75 6.68 -2.56 19.33
CA GLY A 75 5.71 -2.63 20.41
C GLY A 75 5.03 -3.98 20.58
N ARG A 76 5.23 -4.91 19.64
CA ARG A 76 4.53 -6.20 19.55
C ARG A 76 3.00 -6.02 19.64
N PHE A 77 2.49 -5.04 18.91
CA PHE A 77 1.07 -4.67 18.96
C PHE A 77 0.22 -5.61 18.12
N GLU A 78 -0.78 -6.22 18.74
CA GLU A 78 -1.89 -6.85 18.04
C GLU A 78 -2.94 -5.78 17.65
N ASN A 79 -3.79 -6.09 16.66
CA ASN A 79 -4.79 -5.16 16.13
C ASN A 79 -5.72 -4.60 17.25
N ASP A 80 -6.11 -5.43 18.20
CA ASP A 80 -7.01 -5.06 19.30
C ASP A 80 -6.30 -4.48 20.54
N ASP A 81 -4.96 -4.33 20.54
CA ASP A 81 -4.19 -3.88 21.72
C ASP A 81 -4.75 -2.56 22.29
N PRO A 82 -5.10 -2.49 23.58
CA PRO A 82 -5.79 -1.35 24.17
C PRO A 82 -4.99 -0.04 24.14
N ARG A 83 -3.67 -0.11 24.00
CA ARG A 83 -2.75 1.03 23.99
C ARG A 83 -2.52 1.58 22.58
N PHE A 84 -2.71 0.75 21.56
CA PHE A 84 -2.37 1.07 20.18
C PHE A 84 -3.57 1.57 19.37
N VAL A 85 -3.37 2.67 18.63
CA VAL A 85 -4.40 3.29 17.79
C VAL A 85 -3.80 3.75 16.46
N LEU A 86 -4.18 3.08 15.38
CA LEU A 86 -4.15 3.63 14.02
C LEU A 86 -5.46 4.34 13.71
N SER A 87 -5.38 5.60 13.28
CA SER A 87 -6.56 6.40 12.96
C SER A 87 -6.32 7.37 11.82
N ILE A 88 -7.42 7.73 11.15
CA ILE A 88 -7.50 8.87 10.24
C ILE A 88 -8.54 9.82 10.82
N ASN A 89 -8.20 11.10 10.94
CA ASN A 89 -9.13 12.12 11.43
C ASN A 89 -9.83 12.88 10.29
N SER A 90 -10.75 13.78 10.63
CA SER A 90 -11.47 14.62 9.64
C SER A 90 -10.57 15.52 8.80
N ALA A 91 -9.38 15.86 9.31
CA ALA A 91 -8.35 16.60 8.57
C ALA A 91 -7.47 15.69 7.69
N LYS A 92 -7.87 14.42 7.50
CA LYS A 92 -7.18 13.38 6.74
C LYS A 92 -5.75 13.11 7.22
N LYS A 93 -5.46 13.43 8.48
CA LYS A 93 -4.19 13.10 9.13
C LYS A 93 -4.21 11.61 9.46
N PHE A 94 -3.19 10.88 9.00
CA PHE A 94 -3.01 9.46 9.31
C PHE A 94 -2.04 9.37 10.48
N SER A 95 -2.43 8.78 11.61
CA SER A 95 -1.61 8.81 12.83
C SER A 95 -1.56 7.47 13.55
N VAL A 96 -0.38 7.22 14.12
CA VAL A 96 -0.13 6.18 15.11
C VAL A 96 -0.08 6.84 16.48
N THR A 97 -1.00 6.44 17.35
CA THR A 97 -1.03 6.88 18.75
C THR A 97 -0.73 5.68 19.62
N ILE A 98 0.18 5.85 20.56
CA ILE A 98 0.38 4.92 21.66
C ILE A 98 -0.06 5.64 22.91
N ASN A 99 -0.94 5.00 23.67
CA ASN A 99 -1.56 5.59 24.85
C ASN A 99 -2.20 6.94 24.52
N GLY A 100 -1.65 8.04 25.05
CA GLY A 100 -2.20 9.39 24.88
C GLY A 100 -1.51 10.24 23.81
N ARG A 101 -0.44 9.74 23.16
CA ARG A 101 0.46 10.58 22.36
C ARG A 101 0.70 10.01 20.97
N TYR A 102 0.77 10.91 19.99
CA TYR A 102 1.23 10.56 18.65
C TYR A 102 2.71 10.19 18.71
N VAL A 103 3.03 9.04 18.14
CA VAL A 103 4.42 8.58 17.99
C VAL A 103 4.89 8.66 16.54
N LEU A 104 3.94 8.62 15.60
CA LEU A 104 4.16 8.78 14.17
C LEU A 104 2.89 9.40 13.55
N SER A 105 3.05 10.30 12.59
CA SER A 105 1.91 10.78 11.79
C SER A 105 2.30 11.17 10.38
N ALA A 106 1.38 11.00 9.43
CA ALA A 106 1.44 11.53 8.08
C ALA A 106 0.33 12.54 7.86
N PHE A 107 0.64 13.48 6.96
CA PHE A 107 -0.25 14.50 6.43
C PHE A 107 -0.64 15.58 7.43
N ARG A 108 -0.49 16.83 7.00
CA ARG A 108 -0.98 17.96 7.79
C ARG A 108 -1.38 19.12 6.89
N LYS A 109 -2.63 19.58 7.06
CA LYS A 109 -3.25 20.59 6.19
C LYS A 109 -3.07 20.27 4.69
N GLY A 110 -3.19 18.98 4.33
CA GLY A 110 -3.01 18.50 2.96
C GLY A 110 -1.56 18.39 2.47
N ARG A 111 -0.56 18.70 3.30
CA ARG A 111 0.87 18.53 2.96
C ARG A 111 1.42 17.17 3.42
N PRO A 112 2.35 16.54 2.68
CA PRO A 112 2.97 15.26 3.02
C PRO A 112 4.04 15.39 4.12
N LEU A 113 3.64 15.88 5.29
CA LEU A 113 4.50 16.01 6.47
C LEU A 113 4.50 14.72 7.28
N VAL A 114 5.68 14.27 7.69
CA VAL A 114 5.86 13.14 8.60
C VAL A 114 6.28 13.65 9.97
N GLY A 115 5.50 13.30 10.98
CA GLY A 115 5.72 13.64 12.37
C GLY A 115 6.29 12.46 13.16
N PHE A 116 7.30 12.72 14.00
CA PHE A 116 7.95 11.73 14.84
C PHE A 116 7.99 12.20 16.29
N THR A 117 7.88 11.25 17.22
CA THR A 117 8.20 11.52 18.62
C THR A 117 9.70 11.40 18.90
N LEU A 118 10.26 12.31 19.68
CA LEU A 118 11.66 12.25 20.11
C LEU A 118 11.76 12.49 21.62
N PRO A 119 12.66 11.77 22.32
CA PRO A 119 12.80 11.91 23.75
C PRO A 119 13.34 13.29 24.12
N TYR A 120 12.98 13.75 25.31
CA TYR A 120 13.61 14.92 25.90
C TYR A 120 15.12 14.67 26.09
N GLY A 121 15.94 15.71 25.87
CA GLY A 121 17.39 15.62 26.07
C GLY A 121 18.17 14.90 24.95
N PHE A 122 17.53 14.57 23.82
CA PHE A 122 18.25 14.07 22.66
C PHE A 122 19.30 15.08 22.15
N GLU A 123 20.52 14.62 21.88
CA GLU A 123 21.59 15.45 21.36
C GLU A 123 21.23 16.01 19.97
N GLY A 124 21.27 17.34 19.80
CA GLY A 124 20.87 18.01 18.56
C GLY A 124 19.36 18.29 18.44
N LEU A 125 18.59 18.08 19.51
CA LEU A 125 17.15 18.37 19.53
C LEU A 125 16.82 19.84 19.23
N SER A 126 17.63 20.80 19.70
CA SER A 126 17.42 22.23 19.43
C SER A 126 17.45 22.56 17.93
N GLU A 127 18.37 21.92 17.20
CA GLU A 127 18.49 22.05 15.74
C GLU A 127 17.32 21.40 15.01
N LEU A 128 16.82 20.27 15.51
CA LEU A 128 15.62 19.65 14.96
C LEU A 128 14.36 20.48 15.21
N ILE A 129 14.27 21.15 16.36
CA ILE A 129 13.16 22.05 16.69
C ILE A 129 13.15 23.26 15.74
N SER A 130 14.31 23.85 15.45
CA SER A 130 14.42 24.99 14.54
C SER A 130 14.02 24.64 13.09
N ARG A 131 14.33 23.41 12.66
CA ARG A 131 14.00 22.86 11.34
C ARG A 131 12.62 22.21 11.25
N SER A 132 11.95 21.98 12.37
CA SER A 132 10.64 21.32 12.37
C SER A 132 9.62 22.22 11.70
N GLU A 133 9.06 21.69 10.62
CA GLU A 133 7.93 22.26 9.92
C GLU A 133 6.69 22.20 10.79
N MET A 134 5.85 23.23 10.70
CA MET A 134 4.50 23.30 11.24
C MET A 134 4.36 22.62 12.62
N PRO A 135 4.58 23.30 13.76
CA PRO A 135 4.59 22.66 15.08
C PRO A 135 3.24 22.02 15.45
N GLU A 136 3.21 20.75 15.84
CA GLU A 136 1.97 20.04 16.27
C GLU A 136 1.32 20.73 17.47
N PHE A 137 2.14 21.19 18.40
CA PHE A 137 1.75 21.96 19.57
C PHE A 137 2.52 23.27 19.60
N ARG A 138 1.98 24.31 20.24
CA ARG A 138 2.68 25.60 20.37
C ARG A 138 4.10 25.45 20.94
N SER A 139 4.28 24.52 21.88
CA SER A 139 5.57 24.16 22.49
C SER A 139 6.33 23.05 21.76
N ARG A 140 5.70 22.34 20.81
CA ARG A 140 6.16 21.07 20.20
C ARG A 140 6.40 19.91 21.18
N GLN A 141 6.50 20.20 22.47
CA GLN A 141 6.58 19.23 23.55
C GLN A 141 5.19 18.84 24.04
N TRP A 142 5.00 17.55 24.31
CA TRP A 142 3.79 17.05 24.94
C TRP A 142 3.62 17.61 26.35
N LYS A 143 2.37 17.78 26.77
CA LYS A 143 2.07 18.09 28.17
C LYS A 143 2.32 16.84 29.03
N PRO A 144 2.83 17.01 30.26
CA PRO A 144 2.98 15.90 31.19
C PRO A 144 1.63 15.30 31.54
N HIS A 145 1.60 13.97 31.70
CA HIS A 145 0.52 13.31 32.40
C HIS A 145 0.55 13.64 33.90
N ALA A 146 -0.54 13.34 34.62
CA ALA A 146 -0.59 13.55 36.07
C ALA A 146 0.55 12.76 36.75
N GLY A 147 1.41 13.44 37.51
CA GLY A 147 2.58 12.85 38.16
C GLY A 147 3.84 12.74 37.30
N GLU A 148 3.80 13.19 36.04
CA GLU A 148 4.97 13.26 35.16
C GLU A 148 5.65 14.63 35.25
N VAL A 149 6.99 14.66 35.24
CA VAL A 149 7.76 15.91 35.15
C VAL A 149 7.93 16.33 33.67
N ALA A 150 7.99 17.64 33.42
CA ALA A 150 8.09 18.17 32.06
C ALA A 150 9.33 17.66 31.30
N GLU A 151 10.43 17.39 32.00
CA GLU A 151 11.68 16.84 31.42
C GLU A 151 11.56 15.38 30.97
N LYS A 152 10.45 14.68 31.29
CA LYS A 152 10.17 13.34 30.76
C LYS A 152 9.26 13.37 29.53
N CYS A 153 8.73 14.55 29.18
CA CYS A 153 7.77 14.69 28.08
C CYS A 153 8.50 14.74 26.74
N PRO A 154 8.18 13.85 25.80
CA PRO A 154 8.81 13.85 24.50
C PRO A 154 8.35 15.04 23.65
N TYR A 155 9.13 15.35 22.62
CA TYR A 155 8.75 16.27 21.56
C TYR A 155 8.04 15.53 20.44
N PHE A 156 7.22 16.25 19.69
CA PHE A 156 6.65 15.79 18.43
C PHE A 156 7.00 16.80 17.34
N LEU A 157 7.88 16.38 16.43
CA LEU A 157 8.44 17.20 15.37
C LEU A 157 8.00 16.66 14.02
N ALA A 158 7.65 17.56 13.10
CA ALA A 158 7.24 17.21 11.75
C ALA A 158 8.18 17.78 10.70
N PHE A 159 8.42 17.00 9.65
CA PHE A 159 9.33 17.32 8.55
C PHE A 159 8.72 16.92 7.21
N GLU A 160 9.11 17.62 6.14
CA GLU A 160 8.75 17.28 4.76
C GLU A 160 9.85 16.43 4.13
N GLY A 161 9.47 15.42 3.34
CA GLY A 161 10.41 14.53 2.66
C GLY A 161 9.98 13.06 2.71
N PHE A 162 10.87 12.19 2.24
CA PHE A 162 10.66 10.74 2.17
C PHE A 162 10.81 10.09 3.55
N PRO A 163 9.78 9.39 4.07
CA PRO A 163 9.71 8.99 5.49
C PRO A 163 10.95 8.24 6.00
N GLU A 164 11.50 7.31 5.23
CA GLU A 164 12.68 6.53 5.65
C GLU A 164 13.97 7.34 5.68
N ARG A 165 14.04 8.46 4.95
CA ARG A 165 15.23 9.31 4.81
C ARG A 165 15.21 10.52 5.75
N LEU A 166 14.11 10.73 6.49
CA LEU A 166 13.94 11.89 7.36
C LEU A 166 14.82 11.86 8.61
N LEU A 167 15.02 10.67 9.18
CA LEU A 167 15.78 10.48 10.40
C LEU A 167 17.13 9.84 10.11
N THR A 168 18.20 10.44 10.62
CA THR A 168 19.51 9.77 10.73
C THR A 168 19.40 8.51 11.58
N ILE A 169 20.37 7.61 11.49
CA ILE A 169 20.42 6.38 12.32
C ILE A 169 20.27 6.71 13.82
N LYS A 170 20.98 7.74 14.31
CA LYS A 170 20.89 8.18 15.72
C LYS A 170 19.48 8.64 16.09
N GLN A 171 18.84 9.42 15.24
CA GLN A 171 17.48 9.92 15.46
C GLN A 171 16.45 8.79 15.37
N LYS A 172 16.62 7.84 14.45
CA LYS A 172 15.76 6.66 14.34
C LYS A 172 15.82 5.80 15.60
N ILE A 173 17.02 5.58 16.15
CA ILE A 173 17.20 4.89 17.45
C ILE A 173 16.48 5.65 18.58
N ALA A 174 16.64 6.99 18.64
CA ALA A 174 15.98 7.81 19.64
C ALA A 174 14.45 7.78 19.53
N TRP A 175 13.90 7.84 18.31
CA TRP A 175 12.47 7.70 18.04
C TRP A 175 11.93 6.35 18.52
N LYS A 176 12.61 5.24 18.19
CA LYS A 176 12.22 3.90 18.67
C LYS A 176 12.22 3.81 20.20
N ARG A 177 13.21 4.41 20.84
CA ARG A 177 13.25 4.47 22.31
C ARG A 177 12.06 5.26 22.86
N ALA A 178 11.73 6.41 22.28
CA ALA A 178 10.56 7.18 22.68
C ALA A 178 9.23 6.43 22.46
N VAL A 179 9.13 5.59 21.41
CA VAL A 179 8.00 4.67 21.19
C VAL A 179 7.88 3.67 22.35
N LEU A 180 8.98 3.03 22.74
CA LEU A 180 9.01 2.10 23.87
C LEU A 180 8.69 2.78 25.20
N ASP A 181 9.29 3.94 25.46
CA ASP A 181 9.03 4.74 26.66
C ASP A 181 7.53 5.11 26.74
N GLU A 182 6.86 5.38 25.63
CA GLU A 182 5.42 5.68 25.61
C GLU A 182 4.57 4.46 25.98
N MET A 183 5.02 3.23 25.68
CA MET A 183 4.31 2.00 26.03
C MET A 183 4.25 1.77 27.53
N GLU A 184 5.28 2.19 28.27
CA GLU A 184 5.39 1.99 29.72
C GLU A 184 4.53 2.99 30.53
N ARG A 185 3.96 4.02 29.88
CA ARG A 185 3.28 5.12 30.59
C ARG A 185 1.85 4.80 31.01
N CYS A 186 1.11 4.08 30.18
CA CYS A 186 -0.29 3.75 30.43
C CYS A 186 -0.64 2.38 29.84
N ASP A 187 -1.71 1.79 30.37
CA ASP A 187 -2.20 0.48 29.94
C ASP A 187 -3.31 0.56 28.89
N LYS A 188 -3.80 1.78 28.58
CA LYS A 188 -4.88 1.99 27.61
C LYS A 188 -4.84 3.38 27.01
N SER A 189 -5.18 3.45 25.71
CA SER A 189 -5.39 4.70 25.00
C SER A 189 -6.82 5.23 25.22
N PRO A 190 -7.00 6.51 25.61
CA PRO A 190 -8.31 7.16 25.59
C PRO A 190 -8.86 7.32 24.15
N TYR A 191 -8.00 7.18 23.15
CA TYR A 191 -8.35 7.31 21.74
C TYR A 191 -8.69 5.97 21.08
N LYS A 192 -8.76 4.86 21.83
CA LYS A 192 -9.01 3.52 21.25
C LYS A 192 -10.29 3.44 20.40
N ARG A 193 -11.33 4.22 20.72
CA ARG A 193 -12.55 4.32 19.91
C ARG A 193 -12.35 4.84 18.48
N PHE A 194 -11.24 5.54 18.22
CA PHE A 194 -10.88 6.05 16.90
C PHE A 194 -10.02 5.05 16.11
N HIS A 195 -9.64 3.93 16.72
CA HIS A 195 -8.87 2.91 16.05
C HIS A 195 -9.65 2.33 14.88
N LYS A 196 -8.95 2.15 13.76
CA LYS A 196 -9.46 1.59 12.53
C LYS A 196 -8.74 0.27 12.23
N PRO A 197 -9.38 -0.90 12.49
CA PRO A 197 -8.74 -2.20 12.32
C PRO A 197 -8.23 -2.45 10.89
N PHE A 198 -8.94 -1.97 9.88
CA PHE A 198 -8.50 -2.13 8.48
C PHE A 198 -7.18 -1.41 8.16
N LEU A 199 -6.81 -0.35 8.90
CA LEU A 199 -5.51 0.31 8.74
C LEU A 199 -4.37 -0.54 9.30
N TYR A 200 -4.64 -1.35 10.32
CA TYR A 200 -3.67 -2.34 10.80
C TYR A 200 -3.45 -3.41 9.73
N GLU A 201 -4.53 -3.93 9.16
CA GLU A 201 -4.48 -4.91 8.08
C GLU A 201 -3.77 -4.35 6.83
N LEU A 202 -3.98 -3.07 6.49
CA LEU A 202 -3.25 -2.38 5.42
C LEU A 202 -1.74 -2.40 5.63
N VAL A 203 -1.28 -2.40 6.89
CA VAL A 203 0.15 -2.38 7.21
C VAL A 203 0.72 -3.80 7.21
N ILE A 204 0.03 -4.75 7.82
CA ILE A 204 0.53 -6.11 8.09
C ILE A 204 0.28 -7.09 6.94
N ASP A 205 -0.88 -7.01 6.27
CA ASP A 205 -1.17 -7.86 5.12
C ASP A 205 -0.57 -7.23 3.86
N LEU A 206 0.62 -7.67 3.48
CA LEU A 206 1.33 -7.24 2.27
C LEU A 206 0.51 -7.43 0.98
N GLY A 207 -0.39 -8.42 0.95
CA GLY A 207 -1.31 -8.64 -0.16
C GLY A 207 -2.35 -7.52 -0.24
N PHE A 208 -3.02 -7.25 0.88
CA PHE A 208 -4.00 -6.16 0.97
C PHE A 208 -3.38 -4.78 0.75
N ARG A 209 -2.19 -4.55 1.32
CA ARG A 209 -1.36 -3.35 1.10
C ARG A 209 -1.08 -3.13 -0.37
N LYS A 210 -0.49 -4.14 -1.03
CA LYS A 210 -0.18 -4.06 -2.45
C LYS A 210 -1.42 -3.77 -3.26
N LEU A 211 -2.52 -4.47 -2.99
CA LEU A 211 -3.75 -4.30 -3.75
C LEU A 211 -4.33 -2.89 -3.62
N SER A 212 -4.30 -2.34 -2.40
CA SER A 212 -4.80 -1.00 -2.11
C SER A 212 -3.94 0.08 -2.77
N LEU A 213 -2.61 -0.06 -2.71
CA LEU A 213 -1.69 0.90 -3.31
C LEU A 213 -1.69 0.84 -4.84
N ASP A 214 -1.70 -0.37 -5.44
CA ASP A 214 -1.77 -0.57 -6.89
C ASP A 214 -3.07 0.02 -7.47
N GLU A 215 -4.19 -0.07 -6.75
CA GLU A 215 -5.46 0.53 -7.16
C GLU A 215 -5.41 2.07 -7.14
N ILE A 216 -4.78 2.65 -6.12
CA ILE A 216 -4.79 4.09 -5.89
C ILE A 216 -3.72 4.83 -6.70
N PHE A 217 -2.54 4.23 -6.84
CA PHE A 217 -1.39 4.76 -7.58
C PHE A 217 -1.23 4.11 -8.96
N TYR A 218 -2.29 3.52 -9.51
CA TYR A 218 -2.28 2.96 -10.87
C TYR A 218 -1.81 4.00 -11.91
N ASP A 219 -2.06 5.28 -11.65
CA ASP A 219 -1.70 6.42 -12.50
C ASP A 219 -0.23 6.91 -12.29
N ASP A 220 0.51 6.36 -11.31
CA ASP A 220 1.80 6.88 -10.83
C ASP A 220 3.01 6.11 -11.39
N TYR A 221 2.78 5.05 -12.18
CA TYR A 221 3.83 4.28 -12.88
C TYR A 221 4.27 4.92 -14.21
N SER A 222 3.88 6.16 -14.47
CA SER A 222 4.47 7.02 -15.50
C SER A 222 5.14 8.23 -14.83
N ASP A 223 6.35 8.07 -14.29
CA ASP A 223 7.53 8.83 -14.71
C ASP A 223 8.76 8.65 -13.79
N GLU A 224 9.92 8.93 -14.39
CA GLU A 224 11.28 9.10 -13.82
C GLU A 224 12.16 7.86 -13.55
N VAL A 225 12.68 7.28 -14.66
CA VAL A 225 14.03 6.71 -14.68
C VAL A 225 15.02 7.85 -14.91
N ASN A 226 15.60 8.41 -13.85
CA ASN A 226 16.92 9.02 -13.95
C ASN A 226 17.67 9.10 -12.60
N SER A 227 18.48 8.09 -12.31
CA SER A 227 19.83 8.28 -11.76
C SER A 227 20.64 6.98 -11.90
N LYS A 228 21.71 7.05 -12.69
CA LYS A 228 22.88 6.14 -12.67
C LYS A 228 23.54 6.22 -11.27
N GLU A 229 24.16 5.23 -10.63
CA GLU A 229 24.60 3.84 -10.84
C GLU A 229 24.89 3.34 -9.39
N ILE A 230 24.68 2.08 -8.97
CA ILE A 230 25.52 0.88 -9.17
C ILE A 230 24.62 -0.32 -8.80
N PHE A 231 24.49 -1.33 -9.66
CA PHE A 231 23.69 -2.53 -9.38
C PHE A 231 24.61 -3.72 -9.08
N GLN A 232 24.45 -4.35 -7.91
CA GLN A 232 24.92 -5.72 -7.72
C GLN A 232 23.90 -6.68 -8.35
N GLU A 233 24.27 -7.29 -9.47
CA GLU A 233 23.51 -8.39 -10.06
C GLU A 233 23.62 -9.65 -9.22
N GLY A 234 22.51 -10.40 -9.11
CA GLY A 234 22.49 -11.73 -8.50
C GLY A 234 21.54 -11.93 -7.32
N SER A 235 20.81 -10.91 -6.87
CA SER A 235 19.69 -11.16 -5.95
C SER A 235 18.54 -11.81 -6.70
N VAL A 236 18.25 -13.08 -6.38
CA VAL A 236 17.05 -13.77 -6.86
C VAL A 236 15.85 -13.11 -6.19
N ARG A 237 15.34 -12.05 -6.83
CA ARG A 237 14.08 -11.43 -6.46
C ARG A 237 13.00 -12.32 -7.08
N GLN A 238 12.38 -13.19 -6.28
CA GLN A 238 11.14 -13.84 -6.69
C GLN A 238 10.05 -12.76 -6.78
N VAL A 239 9.92 -12.18 -7.96
CA VAL A 239 8.81 -11.30 -8.33
C VAL A 239 7.57 -12.20 -8.42
N LEU A 240 6.78 -12.25 -7.36
CA LEU A 240 5.43 -12.82 -7.43
C LEU A 240 4.53 -11.82 -8.16
N THR A 241 4.51 -11.91 -9.49
CA THR A 241 3.54 -11.25 -10.36
C THR A 241 2.18 -11.92 -10.15
N LYS A 242 1.38 -11.41 -9.21
CA LYS A 242 -0.05 -11.74 -9.15
C LYS A 242 -0.80 -10.81 -10.10
N TYR A 243 -1.24 -11.40 -11.20
CA TYR A 243 -2.17 -10.85 -12.17
C TYR A 243 -3.45 -10.40 -11.46
N TYR A 244 -3.77 -9.11 -11.55
CA TYR A 244 -5.12 -8.63 -11.27
C TYR A 244 -6.06 -9.17 -12.34
N GLU A 245 -6.78 -10.24 -12.04
CA GLU A 245 -8.02 -10.52 -12.77
C GLU A 245 -9.14 -9.67 -12.19
N ARG A 246 -9.24 -8.44 -12.69
CA ARG A 246 -10.53 -7.73 -12.79
C ARG A 246 -11.47 -8.67 -13.57
N ASN A 247 -12.48 -9.21 -12.90
CA ASN A 247 -13.49 -10.17 -13.40
C ASN A 247 -12.99 -11.07 -14.55
N SER A 248 -12.39 -12.21 -14.21
CA SER A 248 -11.90 -13.20 -15.19
C SER A 248 -12.95 -13.58 -16.24
N LYS A 249 -14.25 -13.55 -15.90
CA LYS A 249 -15.34 -13.78 -16.86
C LYS A 249 -15.50 -12.63 -17.84
N ALA A 250 -15.33 -11.38 -17.42
CA ALA A 250 -15.33 -10.22 -18.32
C ALA A 250 -14.09 -10.24 -19.22
N ARG A 251 -12.91 -10.52 -18.65
CA ARG A 251 -11.69 -10.73 -19.46
C ARG A 251 -11.89 -11.82 -20.50
N GLN A 252 -12.40 -12.99 -20.08
CA GLN A 252 -12.63 -14.11 -20.97
C GLN A 252 -13.65 -13.76 -22.04
N LYS A 253 -14.79 -13.15 -21.69
CA LYS A 253 -15.79 -12.69 -22.68
C LYS A 253 -15.23 -11.68 -23.69
N CYS A 254 -14.35 -10.78 -23.25
CA CYS A 254 -13.65 -9.86 -24.14
C CYS A 254 -12.75 -10.63 -25.12
N ILE A 255 -11.96 -11.59 -24.62
CA ILE A 255 -11.07 -12.42 -25.45
C ILE A 255 -11.86 -13.35 -26.38
N ASP A 256 -12.94 -13.97 -25.91
CA ASP A 256 -13.82 -14.81 -26.72
C ASP A 256 -14.41 -14.02 -27.89
N ARG A 257 -14.69 -12.72 -27.68
CA ARG A 257 -15.27 -11.84 -28.69
C ARG A 257 -14.26 -11.22 -29.65
N TYR A 258 -13.10 -10.81 -29.15
CA TYR A 258 -12.11 -10.00 -29.91
C TYR A 258 -10.81 -10.75 -30.23
N GLY A 259 -10.61 -11.94 -29.65
CA GLY A 259 -9.38 -12.71 -29.77
C GLY A 259 -8.22 -12.15 -28.93
N THR A 260 -7.02 -12.66 -29.22
CA THR A 260 -5.77 -12.34 -28.51
C THR A 260 -4.85 -11.40 -29.27
N SER A 261 -5.29 -10.87 -30.41
CA SER A 261 -4.54 -9.86 -31.18
C SER A 261 -4.73 -8.48 -30.58
N CYS A 262 -3.66 -7.69 -30.55
CA CYS A 262 -3.70 -6.31 -30.07
C CYS A 262 -4.60 -5.43 -30.94
N SER A 263 -5.58 -4.75 -30.34
CA SER A 263 -6.51 -3.85 -31.06
C SER A 263 -5.83 -2.60 -31.64
N VAL A 264 -4.59 -2.30 -31.22
CA VAL A 264 -3.82 -1.14 -31.67
C VAL A 264 -2.84 -1.49 -32.79
N CYS A 265 -2.03 -2.53 -32.60
CA CYS A 265 -0.90 -2.84 -33.49
C CYS A 265 -0.97 -4.23 -34.14
N ASP A 266 -2.06 -4.96 -33.94
CA ASP A 266 -2.34 -6.31 -34.45
C ASP A 266 -1.35 -7.41 -33.99
N PHE A 267 -0.40 -7.08 -33.11
CA PHE A 267 0.55 -8.03 -32.55
C PHE A 267 -0.18 -9.15 -31.78
N ASN A 268 0.19 -10.40 -32.03
CA ASN A 268 -0.39 -11.57 -31.42
C ASN A 268 0.74 -12.47 -30.88
N PHE A 269 0.74 -12.69 -29.57
CA PHE A 269 1.81 -13.44 -28.90
C PHE A 269 1.82 -14.92 -29.29
N GLY A 270 0.66 -15.58 -29.43
CA GLY A 270 0.59 -16.97 -29.88
C GLY A 270 1.14 -17.16 -31.29
N LYS A 271 0.87 -16.22 -32.20
CA LYS A 271 1.43 -16.26 -33.57
C LYS A 271 2.94 -16.02 -33.60
N SER A 272 3.46 -15.13 -32.74
CA SER A 272 4.88 -14.75 -32.76
C SER A 272 5.77 -15.67 -31.91
N PHE A 273 5.25 -16.22 -30.82
CA PHE A 273 6.01 -16.99 -29.84
C PHE A 273 5.51 -18.44 -29.67
N GLY A 274 4.51 -18.86 -30.47
CA GLY A 274 3.93 -20.19 -30.36
C GLY A 274 3.23 -20.42 -29.02
N GLU A 275 3.32 -21.64 -28.50
CA GLU A 275 2.67 -22.06 -27.25
C GLU A 275 3.00 -21.16 -26.05
N LEU A 276 4.22 -20.62 -25.98
CA LEU A 276 4.65 -19.71 -24.92
C LEU A 276 3.83 -18.42 -24.86
N GLY A 277 3.31 -17.96 -26.01
CA GLY A 277 2.54 -16.74 -26.13
C GLY A 277 1.02 -16.97 -26.19
N GLU A 278 0.56 -18.22 -26.11
CA GLU A 278 -0.86 -18.54 -26.29
C GLU A 278 -1.71 -17.94 -25.17
N GLY A 279 -2.82 -17.28 -25.55
CA GLY A 279 -3.69 -16.58 -24.59
C GLY A 279 -3.09 -15.34 -23.91
N PHE A 280 -1.82 -15.00 -24.16
CA PHE A 280 -1.13 -13.88 -23.52
C PHE A 280 -1.50 -12.55 -24.18
N ILE A 281 -2.37 -11.79 -23.51
CA ILE A 281 -2.78 -10.45 -23.90
C ILE A 281 -3.33 -9.68 -22.69
N HIS A 282 -3.12 -8.36 -22.64
CA HIS A 282 -3.75 -7.50 -21.63
C HIS A 282 -5.14 -7.04 -22.12
N VAL A 283 -6.03 -6.72 -21.18
CA VAL A 283 -7.36 -6.17 -21.50
C VAL A 283 -7.49 -4.77 -20.90
N HIS A 284 -7.76 -3.79 -21.76
CA HIS A 284 -7.80 -2.36 -21.47
C HIS A 284 -9.24 -1.84 -21.43
N HIS A 285 -9.54 -0.93 -20.49
CA HIS A 285 -10.85 -0.27 -20.40
C HIS A 285 -10.87 0.98 -21.27
N LEU A 286 -11.83 1.09 -22.19
CA LEU A 286 -11.97 2.22 -23.10
C LEU A 286 -12.48 3.51 -22.43
N ARG A 287 -13.19 3.38 -21.30
CA ARG A 287 -13.65 4.52 -20.49
C ARG A 287 -12.88 4.57 -19.17
N PRO A 288 -12.28 5.72 -18.80
CA PRO A 288 -11.63 5.89 -17.50
C PRO A 288 -12.67 5.72 -16.37
N ILE A 289 -12.37 4.84 -15.42
CA ILE A 289 -13.27 4.50 -14.31
C ILE A 289 -13.54 5.72 -13.39
N PHE A 290 -12.72 6.77 -13.47
CA PHE A 290 -12.86 8.00 -12.66
C PHE A 290 -14.10 8.86 -13.00
N GLU A 291 -14.70 8.70 -14.18
CA GLU A 291 -15.89 9.51 -14.57
C GLU A 291 -17.22 8.93 -14.08
N ILE A 292 -17.24 7.71 -13.52
CA ILE A 292 -18.49 7.01 -13.18
C ILE A 292 -18.56 6.85 -11.66
N ALA A 293 -19.39 7.69 -11.03
CA ALA A 293 -19.50 7.84 -9.58
C ALA A 293 -20.37 6.76 -8.87
N GLU A 294 -20.78 5.70 -9.58
CA GLU A 294 -21.68 4.63 -9.07
C GLU A 294 -21.25 3.25 -9.58
N GLU A 295 -21.73 2.18 -8.95
CA GLU A 295 -21.49 0.78 -9.37
C GLU A 295 -21.78 0.62 -10.87
N TYR A 296 -20.73 0.38 -11.66
CA TYR A 296 -20.84 0.25 -13.11
C TYR A 296 -20.71 -1.23 -13.50
N GLU A 297 -21.75 -1.78 -14.13
CA GLU A 297 -21.65 -3.06 -14.81
C GLU A 297 -20.73 -2.92 -16.02
N VAL A 298 -19.52 -3.48 -15.92
CA VAL A 298 -18.58 -3.56 -17.05
C VAL A 298 -19.19 -4.44 -18.13
N ASP A 299 -19.52 -3.85 -19.28
CA ASP A 299 -19.88 -4.58 -20.49
C ASP A 299 -18.57 -5.05 -21.15
N PRO A 300 -18.25 -6.35 -21.12
CA PRO A 300 -16.97 -6.85 -21.63
C PRO A 300 -16.78 -6.64 -23.12
N ILE A 301 -17.85 -6.33 -23.84
CA ILE A 301 -17.83 -6.08 -25.28
C ILE A 301 -17.74 -4.57 -25.53
N LYS A 302 -18.46 -3.73 -24.79
CA LYS A 302 -18.40 -2.27 -25.05
C LYS A 302 -17.21 -1.59 -24.40
N ASP A 303 -16.80 -2.04 -23.23
CA ASP A 303 -15.87 -1.29 -22.39
C ASP A 303 -14.44 -1.82 -22.45
N LEU A 304 -14.23 -3.03 -22.96
CA LEU A 304 -12.94 -3.71 -22.91
C LEU A 304 -12.35 -3.97 -24.29
N ARG A 305 -11.03 -3.86 -24.44
CA ARG A 305 -10.31 -4.26 -25.67
C ARG A 305 -9.00 -4.98 -25.34
N PRO A 306 -8.66 -6.04 -26.10
CA PRO A 306 -7.34 -6.67 -25.99
C PRO A 306 -6.26 -5.73 -26.53
N VAL A 307 -5.19 -5.55 -25.76
CA VAL A 307 -4.01 -4.74 -26.13
C VAL A 307 -2.73 -5.44 -25.68
N CYS A 308 -1.64 -5.33 -26.44
CA CYS A 308 -0.35 -5.86 -26.00
C CYS A 308 0.24 -4.99 -24.86
N PRO A 309 1.15 -5.53 -24.02
CA PRO A 309 1.78 -4.77 -22.95
C PRO A 309 2.41 -3.45 -23.42
N ASN A 310 3.04 -3.45 -24.60
CA ASN A 310 3.67 -2.25 -25.16
C ASN A 310 2.64 -1.18 -25.53
N CYS A 311 1.58 -1.54 -26.25
CA CYS A 311 0.50 -0.59 -26.58
C CYS A 311 -0.26 -0.15 -25.34
N HIS A 312 -0.47 -1.04 -24.36
CA HIS A 312 -1.09 -0.69 -23.10
C HIS A 312 -0.28 0.38 -22.36
N ALA A 313 1.05 0.23 -22.32
CA ALA A 313 1.95 1.25 -21.77
C ALA A 313 1.88 2.57 -22.55
N MET A 314 1.79 2.51 -23.89
CA MET A 314 1.73 3.72 -24.72
C MET A 314 0.39 4.47 -24.62
N ILE A 315 -0.73 3.77 -24.44
CA ILE A 315 -2.05 4.37 -24.18
C ILE A 315 -1.98 5.27 -22.94
N HIS A 316 -1.32 4.80 -21.89
CA HIS A 316 -1.22 5.50 -20.61
C HIS A 316 0.03 6.34 -20.46
N ARG A 317 0.77 6.61 -21.54
CA ARG A 317 2.06 7.32 -21.47
C ARG A 317 1.92 8.84 -21.24
N SER A 318 0.73 9.40 -21.40
CA SER A 318 0.47 10.84 -21.25
C SER A 318 -0.58 11.07 -20.16
N SER A 319 -0.57 12.26 -19.54
CA SER A 319 -1.49 12.66 -18.45
C SER A 319 -2.97 12.52 -18.80
N SER A 320 -3.31 12.57 -20.09
CA SER A 320 -4.58 12.11 -20.63
C SER A 320 -4.34 10.82 -21.42
N PRO A 321 -4.94 9.68 -21.04
CA PRO A 321 -4.79 8.44 -21.79
C PRO A 321 -5.23 8.61 -23.24
N LEU A 322 -4.44 8.08 -24.18
CA LEU A 322 -4.79 8.06 -25.60
C LEU A 322 -5.85 7.00 -25.86
N SER A 323 -6.86 7.33 -26.64
CA SER A 323 -7.75 6.31 -27.20
C SER A 323 -6.98 5.35 -28.11
N ILE A 324 -7.53 4.14 -28.27
CA ILE A 324 -6.97 3.15 -29.19
C ILE A 324 -6.79 3.72 -30.59
N GLU A 325 -7.76 4.50 -31.07
CA GLU A 325 -7.72 5.11 -32.41
C GLU A 325 -6.64 6.18 -32.53
N GLU A 326 -6.41 6.97 -31.47
CA GLU A 326 -5.32 7.96 -31.45
C GLU A 326 -3.95 7.29 -31.48
N LEU A 327 -3.75 6.24 -30.68
CA LEU A 327 -2.48 5.52 -30.68
C LEU A 327 -2.25 4.79 -32.02
N LYS A 328 -3.29 4.18 -32.58
CA LYS A 328 -3.24 3.51 -33.89
C LYS A 328 -2.88 4.49 -35.01
N SER A 329 -3.47 5.68 -35.01
CA SER A 329 -3.17 6.75 -35.97
C SER A 329 -1.71 7.22 -35.88
N ARG A 330 -1.16 7.32 -34.66
CA ARG A 330 0.26 7.66 -34.46
C ARG A 330 1.18 6.58 -35.01
N LEU A 331 0.87 5.30 -34.78
CA LEU A 331 1.68 4.18 -35.29
C LEU A 331 1.69 4.10 -36.82
N ILE A 332 0.55 4.31 -37.48
CA ILE A 332 0.46 4.32 -38.96
C ILE A 332 1.29 5.45 -39.54
N ARG A 333 1.22 6.65 -38.93
CA ARG A 333 1.99 7.83 -39.38
C ARG A 333 3.50 7.60 -39.32
N PHE A 334 4.00 6.90 -38.31
CA PHE A 334 5.43 6.60 -38.20
C PHE A 334 5.89 5.50 -39.15
N LYS A 335 5.09 4.44 -39.35
CA LYS A 335 5.43 3.40 -40.34
C LYS A 335 5.52 3.97 -41.77
N ALA A 336 4.60 4.86 -42.13
CA ALA A 336 4.62 5.53 -43.43
C ALA A 336 5.83 6.48 -43.64
N GLN A 337 6.51 6.90 -42.55
CA GLN A 337 7.71 7.74 -42.61
C GLN A 337 9.01 6.93 -42.62
N THR A 338 8.98 5.68 -42.14
CA THR A 338 10.14 4.78 -42.11
C THR A 338 10.23 3.88 -43.35
N ASP A 339 9.14 3.77 -44.11
CA ASP A 339 9.05 2.97 -45.34
C ASP A 339 9.20 3.82 -46.63
N THR A 340 9.53 5.11 -46.49
CA THR A 340 10.02 6.03 -47.54
C THR A 340 11.46 6.39 -47.27
#